data_AF-A0A1J3EYK3-F1
#
_entry.id   AF-A0A1J3EYK3-F1
#
_cell.length_a   1.000
_cell.length_b   1.000
_cell.length_c   1.000
_cell.angle_alpha   90.00
_cell.angle_beta   90.00
_cell.angle_gamma   90.00
#
_symmetry.space_group_name_H-M   'P 1'
#
loop_
_entity.id
_entity.type
_entity.pdbx_description
1 polymer ?
#
loop_
_entity_poly.entity_id
_entity_poly.type
_entity_poly.pdbx_seq_one_letter_code
_entity_poly.pdbx_strand_id
1 'polypeptide(L)'
;ELAQQIEKVMRALGDYLGVKVHACVGGTSVREDQRILQAGVHVVVGTPGRVFDMLRRQSLRPDCIKMFVLDEADEMLSRGFKDQIYDIFQLLPPKIQVGVFSATMPPEALEITRKFMSKPVRILVKRDELTLEGIK
;
A
#
# COMPACT_ATOMS: atom_id res chain seq x y z
N GLU A 1 9.32 8.73 3.51
CA GLU A 1 10.04 8.92 2.24
C GLU A 1 9.53 8.00 1.13
N LEU A 2 9.43 6.67 1.37
CA LEU A 2 8.92 5.72 0.36
C LEU A 2 7.56 6.11 -0.25
N ALA A 3 6.58 6.50 0.58
CA ALA A 3 5.26 6.91 0.07
C ALA A 3 5.33 8.09 -0.91
N GLN A 4 6.26 9.03 -0.72
CA GLN A 4 6.45 10.16 -1.66
C GLN A 4 7.14 9.72 -2.95
N GLN A 5 8.01 8.70 -2.90
CA GLN A 5 8.62 8.14 -4.10
C GLN A 5 7.58 7.40 -4.94
N ILE A 6 6.75 6.56 -4.32
CA ILE A 6 5.62 5.89 -4.99
C ILE A 6 4.66 6.92 -5.58
N GLU A 7 4.32 7.99 -4.83
CA GLU A 7 3.49 9.07 -5.34
C GLU A 7 4.06 9.70 -6.63
N LYS A 8 5.36 10.02 -6.63
CA LYS A 8 6.03 10.59 -7.81
C LYS A 8 5.97 9.67 -9.02
N VAL A 9 6.22 8.37 -8.83
CA VAL A 9 6.15 7.37 -9.91
C VAL A 9 4.72 7.25 -10.43
N MET A 10 3.72 7.17 -9.53
CA MET A 10 2.31 7.06 -9.92
C MET A 10 1.81 8.29 -10.66
N ARG A 11 2.27 9.49 -10.29
CA ARG A 11 1.99 10.72 -11.06
C ARG A 11 2.58 10.63 -12.46
N ALA A 12 3.87 10.32 -12.58
CA ALA A 12 4.54 10.20 -13.88
C ALA A 12 3.86 9.17 -14.81
N LEU A 13 3.43 8.02 -14.27
CA LEU A 13 2.67 7.02 -15.03
C LEU A 13 1.28 7.51 -15.46
N GLY A 14 0.70 8.43 -14.70
CA GLY A 14 -0.65 8.95 -14.88
C GLY A 14 -0.75 10.31 -15.57
N ASP A 15 0.37 10.94 -15.92
CA ASP A 15 0.44 12.33 -16.40
C ASP A 15 -0.48 12.58 -17.60
N TYR A 16 -0.54 11.65 -18.54
CA TYR A 16 -1.39 11.75 -19.75
C TYR A 16 -2.82 11.21 -19.57
N LEU A 17 -3.14 10.67 -18.40
CA LEU A 17 -4.43 10.05 -18.07
C LEU A 17 -5.24 10.89 -17.09
N GLY A 18 -4.69 12.00 -16.58
CA GLY A 18 -5.34 12.84 -15.57
C GLY A 18 -5.49 12.15 -14.22
N VAL A 19 -4.62 11.18 -13.91
CA VAL A 19 -4.66 10.45 -12.64
C VAL A 19 -4.28 11.42 -11.50
N LYS A 20 -5.07 11.36 -10.44
CA LYS A 20 -4.89 12.19 -9.24
C LYS A 20 -4.38 11.28 -8.14
N VAL A 21 -3.16 11.52 -7.72
CA VAL A 21 -2.48 10.77 -6.66
C VAL A 21 -2.32 11.69 -5.45
N HIS A 22 -2.47 11.16 -4.25
CA HIS A 22 -2.18 11.90 -3.01
C HIS A 22 -1.39 11.04 -2.02
N ALA A 23 -0.42 11.65 -1.35
CA ALA A 23 0.39 11.00 -0.32
C ALA A 23 -0.08 11.39 1.09
N CYS A 24 -0.65 10.42 1.80
CA CYS A 24 -1.09 10.51 3.19
C CYS A 24 0.04 10.04 4.15
N VAL A 25 0.88 10.95 4.60
CA VAL A 25 2.02 10.64 5.49
C VAL A 25 2.03 11.46 6.77
N GLY A 26 2.52 10.87 7.86
CA GLY A 26 2.73 11.59 9.13
C GLY A 26 3.58 12.85 8.97
N GLY A 27 3.38 13.84 9.83
CA GLY A 27 4.12 15.12 9.81
C GLY A 27 3.55 16.19 8.87
N THR A 28 2.57 15.86 8.01
CA THR A 28 1.84 16.85 7.21
C THR A 28 0.50 17.26 7.85
N SER A 29 -0.06 18.37 7.37
CA SER A 29 -1.36 18.89 7.82
C SER A 29 -2.50 17.92 7.52
N VAL A 30 -3.12 17.40 8.58
CA VAL A 30 -4.32 16.55 8.48
C VAL A 30 -5.44 17.26 7.74
N ARG A 31 -5.64 18.57 7.99
CA ARG A 31 -6.70 19.33 7.31
C ARG A 31 -6.51 19.41 5.80
N GLU A 32 -5.25 19.49 5.35
CA GLU A 32 -4.98 19.52 3.91
C GLU A 32 -5.20 18.16 3.26
N ASP A 33 -4.80 17.07 3.93
CA ASP A 33 -5.13 15.71 3.48
C ASP A 33 -6.64 15.54 3.34
N GLN A 34 -7.42 15.96 4.34
CA GLN A 34 -8.87 15.89 4.29
C GLN A 34 -9.45 16.66 3.10
N ARG A 35 -8.97 17.89 2.86
CA ARG A 35 -9.41 18.74 1.75
C ARG A 35 -9.13 18.09 0.40
N ILE A 36 -7.93 17.55 0.21
CA ILE A 36 -7.53 16.90 -1.05
C ILE A 36 -8.33 15.61 -1.28
N LEU A 37 -8.49 14.78 -0.25
CA LEU A 37 -9.26 13.54 -0.36
C LEU A 37 -10.74 13.80 -0.66
N GLN A 38 -11.33 14.82 -0.05
CA GLN A 38 -12.71 15.24 -0.32
C GLN A 38 -12.89 15.80 -1.74
N ALA A 39 -11.86 16.45 -2.30
CA ALA A 39 -11.86 16.89 -3.70
C ALA A 39 -11.80 15.72 -4.71
N GLY A 40 -11.51 14.51 -4.23
CA GLY A 40 -11.49 13.29 -5.01
C GLY A 40 -10.13 12.99 -5.62
N VAL A 41 -9.60 11.82 -5.29
CA VAL A 41 -8.34 11.27 -5.83
C VAL A 41 -8.55 9.85 -6.33
N HIS A 42 -7.72 9.43 -7.28
CA HIS A 42 -7.77 8.10 -7.88
C HIS A 42 -6.88 7.11 -7.12
N VAL A 43 -5.77 7.59 -6.56
CA VAL A 43 -4.79 6.79 -5.83
C VAL A 43 -4.40 7.51 -4.54
N VAL A 44 -4.42 6.77 -3.43
CA VAL A 44 -3.87 7.21 -2.15
C VAL A 44 -2.69 6.33 -1.82
N VAL A 45 -1.54 6.96 -1.56
CA VAL A 45 -0.33 6.29 -1.05
C VAL A 45 -0.10 6.81 0.35
N GLY A 46 0.24 5.98 1.32
CA GLY A 46 0.44 6.51 2.67
C GLY A 46 0.96 5.54 3.69
N THR A 47 1.34 6.09 4.85
CA THR A 47 1.71 5.26 6.00
C THR A 47 0.46 4.73 6.70
N PRO A 48 0.48 3.51 7.26
CA PRO A 48 -0.70 2.88 7.86
C PRO A 48 -1.44 3.81 8.84
N GLY A 49 -0.73 4.42 9.79
CA GLY A 49 -1.35 5.31 10.77
C GLY A 49 -2.11 6.49 10.19
N ARG A 50 -1.59 7.15 9.13
CA ARG A 50 -2.29 8.30 8.51
C ARG A 50 -3.45 7.83 7.63
N VAL A 51 -3.27 6.76 6.87
CA VAL A 51 -4.35 6.19 6.04
C VAL A 51 -5.52 5.73 6.93
N PHE A 52 -5.22 5.06 8.03
CA PHE A 52 -6.21 4.64 9.01
C PHE A 52 -6.97 5.82 9.62
N ASP A 53 -6.28 6.88 10.02
CA ASP A 53 -6.91 8.10 10.52
C ASP A 53 -7.85 8.73 9.47
N MET A 54 -7.44 8.78 8.19
CA MET A 54 -8.27 9.34 7.11
C MET A 54 -9.53 8.49 6.84
N LEU A 55 -9.42 7.17 6.93
CA LEU A 55 -10.57 6.25 6.84
C LEU A 55 -11.52 6.42 8.02
N ARG A 56 -11.00 6.44 9.27
CA ARG A 56 -11.84 6.62 10.48
C ARG A 56 -12.58 7.96 10.48
N ARG A 57 -11.95 9.02 9.98
CA ARG A 57 -12.56 10.35 9.84
C ARG A 57 -13.53 10.46 8.66
N GLN A 58 -13.74 9.39 7.89
CA GLN A 58 -14.55 9.37 6.66
C GLN A 58 -14.09 10.39 5.61
N SER A 59 -12.85 10.88 5.72
CA SER A 59 -12.25 11.81 4.76
C SER A 59 -11.73 11.06 3.54
N LEU A 60 -11.20 9.85 3.77
CA LEU A 60 -11.05 8.82 2.74
C LEU A 60 -12.26 7.89 2.81
N ARG A 61 -13.10 7.88 1.78
CA ARG A 61 -14.25 6.98 1.69
C ARG A 61 -13.86 5.67 1.00
N PRO A 62 -14.07 4.51 1.64
CA PRO A 62 -13.62 3.22 1.11
C PRO A 62 -14.53 2.67 0.00
N ASP A 63 -15.75 3.19 -0.16
CA ASP A 63 -16.83 2.60 -0.98
C ASP A 63 -16.44 2.31 -2.43
N CYS A 64 -15.55 3.13 -3.00
CA CYS A 64 -15.09 3.01 -4.38
C CYS A 64 -13.70 2.40 -4.53
N ILE A 65 -13.06 1.97 -3.44
CA ILE A 65 -11.72 1.38 -3.47
C ILE A 65 -11.82 -0.05 -4.02
N LYS A 66 -11.21 -0.27 -5.18
CA LYS A 66 -11.19 -1.57 -5.87
C LYS A 66 -9.93 -2.37 -5.60
N MET A 67 -8.85 -1.71 -5.17
CA MET A 67 -7.55 -2.33 -4.97
C MET A 67 -6.88 -1.81 -3.70
N PHE A 68 -6.28 -2.72 -2.94
CA PHE A 68 -5.40 -2.42 -1.82
C PHE A 68 -4.06 -3.09 -2.05
N VAL A 69 -2.98 -2.32 -1.88
CA VAL A 69 -1.61 -2.79 -2.07
C VAL A 69 -0.83 -2.59 -0.79
N LEU A 70 -0.23 -3.66 -0.29
CA LEU A 70 0.73 -3.62 0.80
C LEU A 70 2.13 -3.83 0.22
N ASP A 71 2.93 -2.77 0.23
CA ASP A 71 4.32 -2.80 -0.22
C ASP A 71 5.26 -2.94 1.00
N GLU A 72 6.43 -3.53 0.79
CA GLU A 72 7.41 -3.86 1.85
C GLU A 72 6.76 -4.49 3.10
N ALA A 73 5.95 -5.53 2.90
CA ALA A 73 5.10 -6.08 3.95
C ALA A 73 5.88 -6.63 5.16
N ASP A 74 7.07 -7.19 4.95
CA ASP A 74 7.99 -7.62 6.00
C ASP A 74 8.48 -6.46 6.87
N GLU A 75 8.83 -5.33 6.25
CA GLU A 75 9.20 -4.10 6.96
C GLU A 75 8.01 -3.51 7.74
N MET A 76 6.82 -3.46 7.13
CA MET A 76 5.64 -2.96 7.82
C MET A 76 5.31 -3.77 9.07
N LEU A 77 5.49 -5.09 9.01
CA LEU A 77 5.28 -5.99 10.14
C LEU A 77 6.35 -5.86 11.22
N SER A 78 7.62 -5.73 10.85
CA SER A 78 8.72 -5.57 11.81
C SER A 78 8.61 -4.27 12.61
N ARG A 79 7.99 -3.23 12.02
CA ARG A 79 7.67 -1.95 12.68
C ARG A 79 6.42 -1.98 13.56
N GLY A 80 5.77 -3.12 13.69
CA GLY A 80 4.58 -3.26 14.55
C GLY A 80 3.30 -2.68 13.94
N PHE A 81 3.25 -2.45 12.62
CA PHE A 81 2.03 -1.96 11.97
C PHE A 81 0.97 -3.03 11.71
N LYS A 82 1.16 -4.25 12.23
CA LYS A 82 0.24 -5.38 12.07
C LYS A 82 -1.20 -4.94 12.37
N ASP A 83 -1.48 -4.49 13.59
CA ASP A 83 -2.84 -4.17 14.02
C ASP A 83 -3.47 -3.04 13.19
N GLN A 84 -2.69 -2.02 12.83
CA GLN A 84 -3.16 -0.94 11.96
C GLN A 84 -3.54 -1.42 10.56
N ILE A 85 -2.76 -2.35 9.99
CA ILE A 85 -3.09 -2.96 8.70
C ILE A 85 -4.40 -3.75 8.81
N TYR A 86 -4.58 -4.52 9.88
CA TYR A 86 -5.83 -5.24 10.15
C TYR A 86 -7.03 -4.30 10.25
N ASP A 87 -6.88 -3.19 10.97
CA ASP A 87 -7.95 -2.21 11.14
C ASP A 87 -8.30 -1.50 9.82
N ILE A 88 -7.29 -1.17 9.00
CA ILE A 88 -7.52 -0.63 7.65
C ILE A 88 -8.34 -1.61 6.82
N PHE A 89 -7.93 -2.89 6.78
CA PHE A 89 -8.62 -3.91 6.00
C PHE A 89 -10.09 -4.09 6.40
N GLN A 90 -10.40 -4.01 7.70
CA GLN A 90 -11.78 -4.12 8.19
C GLN A 90 -12.68 -2.96 7.72
N LEU A 91 -12.09 -1.82 7.36
CA LEU A 91 -12.82 -0.66 6.83
C LEU A 91 -12.96 -0.70 5.29
N LEU A 92 -12.29 -1.63 4.60
CA LEU A 92 -12.34 -1.73 3.14
C LEU A 92 -13.56 -2.54 2.67
N PRO A 93 -13.99 -2.34 1.41
CA PRO A 93 -15.10 -3.11 0.85
C PRO A 93 -14.78 -4.61 0.78
N PRO A 94 -15.78 -5.50 0.91
CA PRO A 94 -15.57 -6.94 0.93
C PRO A 94 -15.06 -7.51 -0.41
N LYS A 95 -15.33 -6.83 -1.53
CA LYS A 95 -14.88 -7.21 -2.87
C LYS A 95 -13.75 -6.29 -3.34
N ILE A 96 -12.58 -6.47 -2.72
CA ILE A 96 -11.38 -5.71 -3.06
C ILE A 96 -10.27 -6.64 -3.57
N GLN A 97 -9.53 -6.21 -4.59
CA GLN A 97 -8.31 -6.88 -5.02
C GLN A 97 -7.17 -6.51 -4.07
N VAL A 98 -6.50 -7.51 -3.52
CA VAL A 98 -5.39 -7.30 -2.59
C VAL A 98 -4.09 -7.76 -3.24
N GLY A 99 -3.08 -6.88 -3.24
CA GLY A 99 -1.71 -7.19 -3.63
C GLY A 99 -0.77 -7.05 -2.43
N VAL A 100 0.11 -8.02 -2.22
CA VAL A 100 1.13 -7.97 -1.17
C VAL A 100 2.49 -8.17 -1.82
N PHE A 101 3.39 -7.21 -1.61
CA PHE A 101 4.75 -7.20 -2.14
C PHE A 101 5.72 -7.12 -0.96
N SER A 102 6.74 -7.99 -0.99
CA SER A 102 7.66 -8.16 0.14
C SER A 102 8.93 -8.83 -0.33
N ALA A 103 10.09 -8.43 0.21
CA ALA A 103 11.38 -9.05 -0.09
C ALA A 103 11.49 -10.43 0.58
N THR A 104 10.96 -10.54 1.79
CA THR A 104 10.88 -11.79 2.55
C THR A 104 9.44 -12.12 2.92
N MET A 105 9.15 -13.39 3.20
CA MET A 105 7.81 -13.84 3.60
C MET A 105 7.87 -14.57 4.95
N PRO A 106 8.08 -13.84 6.06
CA PRO A 106 8.00 -14.43 7.39
C PRO A 106 6.56 -14.92 7.70
N PRO A 107 6.38 -15.77 8.72
CA PRO A 107 5.07 -16.31 9.10
C PRO A 107 3.97 -15.25 9.24
N GLU A 108 4.30 -14.08 9.77
CA GLU A 108 3.39 -12.94 9.97
C GLU A 108 2.92 -12.34 8.64
N ALA A 109 3.81 -12.22 7.64
CA ALA A 109 3.46 -11.76 6.30
C ALA A 109 2.58 -12.78 5.58
N LEU A 110 2.89 -14.07 5.75
CA LEU A 110 2.04 -15.15 5.23
C LEU A 110 0.66 -15.14 5.88
N GLU A 111 0.55 -14.84 7.18
CA GLU A 111 -0.72 -14.73 7.87
C GLU A 111 -1.61 -13.62 7.27
N ILE A 112 -1.04 -12.45 6.96
CA ILE A 112 -1.75 -11.36 6.25
C ILE A 112 -2.32 -11.89 4.93
N THR A 113 -1.51 -12.54 4.10
CA THR A 113 -1.99 -13.05 2.80
C THR A 113 -3.13 -14.05 2.95
N ARG A 114 -3.09 -14.93 3.96
CA ARG A 114 -4.14 -15.93 4.20
C ARG A 114 -5.45 -15.33 4.67
N LYS A 115 -5.40 -14.26 5.47
CA LYS A 115 -6.61 -13.63 6.02
C LYS A 115 -7.27 -12.65 5.07
N PHE A 116 -6.48 -11.90 4.29
CA PHE A 116 -7.02 -10.79 3.50
C PHE A 116 -7.14 -11.08 2.01
N MET A 117 -6.46 -12.11 1.50
CA MET A 117 -6.51 -12.45 0.07
C MET A 117 -7.37 -13.68 -0.16
N SER A 118 -8.22 -13.62 -1.18
CA SER A 118 -8.98 -14.78 -1.65
C SER A 118 -8.20 -15.49 -2.75
N LYS A 119 -7.75 -16.73 -2.49
CA LYS A 119 -6.99 -17.58 -3.43
C LYS A 119 -5.84 -16.83 -4.14
N PRO A 120 -4.85 -16.30 -3.40
CA PRO A 120 -3.78 -15.49 -4.00
C PRO A 120 -2.87 -16.32 -4.90
N VAL A 121 -2.49 -15.73 -6.04
CA VAL A 121 -1.40 -16.25 -6.87
C VAL A 121 -0.08 -15.84 -6.23
N ARG A 122 0.81 -16.82 -5.98
CA ARG A 122 2.13 -16.58 -5.40
C ARG A 122 3.17 -16.57 -6.51
N ILE A 123 3.86 -15.43 -6.65
CA ILE A 123 4.97 -15.27 -7.60
C ILE A 123 6.24 -15.13 -6.76
N LEU A 124 7.17 -16.07 -6.92
CA LEU A 124 8.48 -16.03 -6.27
C LEU A 124 9.53 -15.79 -7.36
N VAL A 125 10.15 -14.61 -7.34
CA VAL A 125 11.30 -14.32 -8.18
C VAL A 125 12.53 -14.89 -7.49
N LYS A 126 13.09 -15.98 -8.02
CA LYS A 126 14.40 -16.45 -7.59
C LYS A 126 15.42 -15.40 -8.04
N ARG A 127 16.40 -15.08 -7.20
CA ARG A 127 17.63 -14.47 -7.73
C ARG A 127 18.19 -15.49 -8.70
N ASP A 128 18.38 -15.11 -9.96
CA ASP A 128 19.32 -15.85 -10.79
C ASP A 128 20.62 -15.94 -9.98
N GLU A 129 21.16 -17.15 -9.83
CA GLU A 129 22.52 -17.26 -9.34
C GLU A 129 23.34 -16.36 -10.26
N LEU A 130 23.93 -15.30 -9.72
CA LEU A 130 25.03 -14.61 -10.38
C LEU A 130 26.13 -15.66 -10.51
N THR A 131 26.05 -16.51 -11.53
CA THR A 131 27.19 -17.25 -12.00
C THR A 131 28.17 -16.17 -12.44
N LEU A 132 29.17 -15.94 -11.61
CA LEU A 132 30.38 -15.18 -11.97
C LEU A 132 31.17 -16.00 -13.00
N GLU A 133 30.53 -16.42 -14.09
CA GLU A 133 31.20 -16.94 -15.27
C GLU A 133 31.75 -15.75 -16.05
N GLY A 134 32.96 -15.31 -15.72
CA GLY A 134 33.65 -14.34 -16.57
C GLY A 134 34.76 -13.49 -15.96
N ILE A 135 35.03 -13.58 -14.65
CA ILE A 135 36.24 -12.93 -14.11
C ILE A 135 37.38 -13.95 -14.17
N LYS A 136 38.12 -13.92 -15.28
CA LYS A 136 39.46 -14.51 -15.41
C LYS A 136 40.51 -13.42 -15.28
#